data_AF-A0A842UBH2-F1
#
_entry.id   AF-A0A842UBH2-F1
#
_cell.length_a   1.000
_cell.length_b   1.000
_cell.length_c   1.000
_cell.angle_alpha   90.00
_cell.angle_beta   90.00
_cell.angle_gamma   90.00
#
_symmetry.space_group_name_H-M   'P 1'
#
loop_
_entity.id
_entity.type
_entity.pdbx_description
1 polymer ?
#
loop_
_entity_poly.entity_id
_entity_poly.type
_entity_poly.pdbx_seq_one_letter_code
_entity_poly.pdbx_strand_id
1 'polypeptide(L)'
;MIIEVFGLGFSIFALSRVYLRFREGKLSLAMLSFWAVIWLSVVAFLLNPSFFNSFSKFWGIKRPLDFVFTLGLIIAYYMLFRIYILLEELRGQLAVVVSDIAIESEGKKD
;
A
#
# COMPACT_ATOMS: atom_id res chain seq x y z
N MET A 1 26.95 3.31 1.02
CA MET A 1 27.13 3.46 -0.44
C MET A 1 26.24 2.54 -1.27
N ILE A 2 26.41 1.21 -1.31
CA ILE A 2 25.60 0.35 -2.21
C ILE A 2 24.09 0.38 -1.88
N ILE A 3 23.73 0.34 -0.59
CA ILE A 3 22.33 0.38 -0.13
C ILE A 3 21.66 1.72 -0.45
N GLU A 4 22.41 2.82 -0.37
CA GLU A 4 21.88 4.18 -0.63
C GLU A 4 21.56 4.36 -2.12
N VAL A 5 22.43 3.89 -3.02
CA VAL A 5 22.24 3.96 -4.47
C VAL A 5 21.05 3.10 -4.92
N PHE A 6 20.95 1.87 -4.42
CA PHE A 6 19.80 1.01 -4.70
C PHE A 6 18.50 1.58 -4.14
N GLY A 7 18.52 2.11 -2.90
CA GLY A 7 17.36 2.71 -2.27
C GLY A 7 16.85 3.96 -3.00
N LEU A 8 17.76 4.82 -3.46
CA LEU A 8 17.43 6.02 -4.24
C LEU A 8 16.80 5.65 -5.59
N GLY A 9 17.43 4.73 -6.33
CA GLY A 9 16.90 4.26 -7.61
C GLY A 9 15.51 3.62 -7.45
N PHE A 10 15.33 2.81 -6.41
CA PHE A 10 14.05 2.18 -6.12
C PHE A 10 12.97 3.19 -5.71
N SER A 11 13.32 4.23 -4.95
CA SER A 11 12.37 5.27 -4.53
C SER A 11 11.86 6.11 -5.70
N ILE A 12 12.75 6.46 -6.65
CA ILE A 12 12.37 7.17 -7.88
C ILE A 12 11.47 6.30 -8.76
N PHE A 13 11.84 5.03 -8.92
CA PHE A 13 11.03 4.06 -9.65
C PHE A 13 9.64 3.91 -9.03
N ALA A 14 9.57 3.81 -7.70
CA ALA A 14 8.31 3.62 -7.00
C ALA A 14 7.41 4.86 -7.06
N LEU A 15 7.96 6.07 -6.91
CA LEU A 15 7.21 7.31 -7.10
C LEU A 15 6.67 7.44 -8.53
N SER A 16 7.48 7.09 -9.54
CA SER A 16 7.04 7.05 -10.94
C SER A 16 5.86 6.09 -11.15
N ARG A 17 5.91 4.90 -10.53
CA ARG A 17 4.83 3.90 -10.61
C ARG A 17 3.54 4.35 -9.91
N VAL A 18 3.65 5.03 -8.78
CA VAL A 18 2.49 5.62 -8.08
C VAL A 18 1.84 6.70 -8.94
N TYR A 19 2.65 7.59 -9.54
CA TYR A 19 2.17 8.66 -10.41
C TYR A 19 1.49 8.13 -11.68
N LEU A 20 2.09 7.13 -12.34
CA LEU A 20 1.50 6.46 -13.51
C LEU A 20 0.14 5.83 -13.18
N ARG A 21 0.05 5.12 -12.06
CA ARG A 21 -1.22 4.48 -11.64
C ARG A 21 -2.31 5.48 -11.23
N PHE A 22 -1.93 6.66 -10.74
CA PHE A 22 -2.87 7.76 -10.49
C PHE A 22 -3.39 8.38 -11.79
N ARG A 23 -2.50 8.59 -12.76
CA ARG A 23 -2.88 9.14 -14.08
C ARG A 23 -3.79 8.19 -14.86
N GLU A 24 -3.71 6.89 -14.61
CA GLU A 24 -4.64 5.88 -15.16
C GLU A 24 -6.03 5.89 -14.49
N GLY A 25 -6.28 6.75 -13.49
CA GLY A 25 -7.57 6.82 -12.77
C GLY A 25 -7.86 5.63 -11.85
N LYS A 26 -6.91 4.70 -11.72
CA LYS A 26 -7.04 3.46 -10.93
C LYS A 26 -6.70 3.64 -9.45
N LEU A 27 -6.24 4.82 -9.04
CA LEU A 27 -5.91 5.15 -7.66
C LEU A 27 -6.66 6.40 -7.22
N SER A 28 -7.33 6.33 -6.08
CA SER A 28 -7.93 7.52 -5.47
C SER A 28 -6.85 8.47 -4.94
N LEU A 29 -7.18 9.75 -4.84
CA LEU A 29 -6.29 10.79 -4.30
C LEU A 29 -5.77 10.43 -2.89
N ALA A 30 -6.60 9.79 -2.07
CA ALA A 30 -6.21 9.29 -0.75
C ALA A 30 -5.09 8.23 -0.85
N MET A 31 -5.19 7.30 -1.81
CA MET A 31 -4.19 6.26 -1.99
C MET A 31 -2.86 6.83 -2.52
N LEU A 32 -2.91 7.83 -3.42
CA LEU A 32 -1.70 8.53 -3.87
C LEU A 32 -1.00 9.20 -2.69
N SER A 33 -1.73 9.97 -1.87
CA SER A 33 -1.14 10.69 -0.73
C SER A 33 -0.50 9.73 0.28
N PHE A 34 -1.15 8.60 0.56
CA PHE A 34 -0.63 7.55 1.44
C PHE A 34 0.68 6.96 0.92
N TRP A 35 0.72 6.56 -0.35
CA TRP A 35 1.94 6.03 -0.97
C TRP A 35 3.05 7.08 -1.07
N ALA A 36 2.71 8.34 -1.37
CA ALA A 36 3.67 9.43 -1.44
C ALA A 36 4.36 9.66 -0.08
N VAL A 37 3.60 9.63 1.03
CA VAL A 37 4.15 9.76 2.39
C VAL A 37 5.11 8.60 2.71
N ILE A 38 4.77 7.38 2.34
CA ILE A 38 5.64 6.21 2.54
C ILE A 38 6.96 6.37 1.78
N TRP A 39 6.91 6.69 0.49
CA TRP A 39 8.11 6.85 -0.33
C TRP A 39 8.95 8.06 0.07
N LEU A 40 8.32 9.17 0.44
CA LEU A 40 9.03 10.33 1.00
C LEU A 40 9.75 9.99 2.30
N SER A 41 9.12 9.19 3.17
CA SER A 41 9.75 8.70 4.39
C SER A 41 11.00 7.88 4.07
N VAL A 42 10.91 6.95 3.11
CA VAL A 42 12.05 6.14 2.65
C VAL A 42 13.19 7.00 2.12
N VAL A 43 12.90 8.01 1.30
CA VAL A 43 13.91 8.94 0.78
C VAL A 43 14.56 9.74 1.90
N ALA A 44 13.77 10.23 2.86
CA ALA A 44 14.29 10.96 4.02
C ALA A 44 15.24 10.10 4.87
N PHE A 45 14.93 8.81 5.05
CA PHE A 45 15.81 7.87 5.74
C PHE A 45 17.11 7.58 4.97
N LEU A 46 17.04 7.48 3.64
CA LEU A 46 18.21 7.22 2.80
C LEU A 46 19.18 8.40 2.75
N LEU A 47 18.68 9.63 2.73
CA LEU A 47 19.50 10.84 2.66
C LEU A 47 20.19 11.18 3.98
N ASN A 48 19.66 10.73 5.12
CA ASN A 48 20.24 11.04 6.42
C ASN A 48 20.06 9.87 7.42
N PRO A 49 21.04 8.96 7.55
CA PRO A 49 20.98 7.88 8.53
C PRO A 49 20.96 8.36 9.98
N SER A 50 21.32 9.63 10.25
CA SER A 50 21.24 10.22 11.60
C SER A 50 19.80 10.52 12.03
N PHE A 51 18.83 10.57 11.11
CA PHE A 51 17.40 10.64 11.44
C PHE A 51 17.00 9.46 12.31
N PHE A 52 17.49 8.25 12.00
CA PHE A 52 17.23 7.07 12.80
C PHE A 52 17.81 7.15 14.22
N ASN A 53 18.97 7.78 14.38
CA ASN A 53 19.59 7.98 15.70
C ASN A 53 18.86 9.02 16.56
N SER A 54 18.20 10.00 15.95
CA SER A 54 17.37 10.96 16.69
C SER A 54 16.00 10.37 17.01
N PHE A 55 15.42 9.63 16.06
CA PHE A 55 14.14 8.95 16.25
C PHE A 55 14.23 7.83 17.30
N SER A 56 15.34 7.09 17.33
CA SER A 56 15.60 6.04 18.33
C SER A 56 15.72 6.60 19.75
N LYS A 57 16.33 7.78 19.92
CA LYS A 57 16.40 8.49 21.21
C LYS A 57 15.03 8.95 21.68
N PHE A 58 14.17 9.42 20.78
CA PHE A 58 12.81 9.84 21.11
C PHE A 58 11.92 8.65 21.52
N TRP A 59 12.00 7.54 20.79
CA TRP A 59 11.19 6.34 21.06
C TRP A 59 11.80 5.38 22.10
N GLY A 60 13.03 5.62 22.58
CA GLY A 60 13.70 4.75 23.55
C GLY A 60 14.14 3.39 22.98
N ILE A 61 14.22 3.28 21.65
CA ILE A 61 14.44 2.00 20.95
C ILE A 61 15.94 1.81 20.69
N LYS A 62 16.52 0.74 21.25
CA LYS A 62 17.95 0.41 21.07
C LYS A 62 18.32 0.06 19.62
N ARG A 63 17.36 -0.43 18.84
CA ARG A 63 17.58 -0.86 17.45
C ARG A 63 16.51 -0.27 16.51
N PRO A 64 16.82 0.83 15.81
CA PRO A 64 15.84 1.53 14.98
C PRO A 64 15.24 0.67 13.85
N LEU A 65 16.01 -0.32 13.39
CA LEU A 65 15.59 -1.29 12.37
C LEU A 65 14.35 -2.10 12.82
N ASP A 66 14.31 -2.50 14.09
CA ASP A 66 13.22 -3.36 14.61
C ASP A 66 11.90 -2.61 14.60
N PHE A 67 11.92 -1.31 14.90
CA PHE A 67 10.73 -0.47 14.83
C PHE A 67 10.15 -0.39 13.43
N VAL A 68 10.99 -0.25 12.40
CA VAL A 68 10.53 -0.23 11.00
C VAL A 68 9.98 -1.57 10.58
N PHE A 69 10.61 -2.67 10.99
CA PHE A 69 10.07 -4.00 10.73
C PHE A 69 8.72 -4.20 11.40
N THR A 70 8.57 -3.83 12.67
CA THR A 70 7.30 -3.96 13.39
C THR A 70 6.21 -3.08 12.79
N LEU A 71 6.50 -1.80 12.52
CA LEU A 71 5.54 -0.91 11.85
C LEU A 71 5.19 -1.40 10.45
N GLY A 72 6.18 -1.83 9.68
CA GLY A 72 5.98 -2.39 8.34
C GLY A 72 5.09 -3.63 8.38
N LEU A 73 5.29 -4.50 9.37
CA LEU A 73 4.45 -5.67 9.59
C LEU A 73 3.00 -5.29 9.92
N ILE A 74 2.80 -4.32 10.82
CA ILE A 74 1.46 -3.82 11.18
C ILE A 74 0.75 -3.25 9.95
N ILE A 75 1.44 -2.41 9.17
CA ILE A 75 0.89 -1.82 7.94
C ILE A 75 0.58 -2.91 6.91
N ALA A 76 1.47 -3.89 6.74
CA ALA A 76 1.24 -5.00 5.81
C ALA A 76 0.02 -5.83 6.21
N TYR A 77 -0.12 -6.18 7.50
CA TYR A 77 -1.31 -6.87 8.00
C TYR A 77 -2.58 -6.06 7.79
N TYR A 78 -2.54 -4.75 8.05
CA TYR A 78 -3.68 -3.88 7.78
C TYR A 78 -4.05 -3.85 6.30
N MET A 79 -3.07 -3.80 5.40
CA MET A 79 -3.32 -3.87 3.95
C MET A 79 -3.94 -5.21 3.55
N LEU A 80 -3.43 -6.33 4.06
CA LEU A 80 -4.00 -7.65 3.82
C LEU A 80 -5.46 -7.72 4.29
N PHE A 81 -5.74 -7.19 5.48
CA PHE A 81 -7.09 -7.11 6.01
C PHE A 81 -8.02 -6.26 5.12
N ARG A 82 -7.55 -5.10 4.65
CA ARG A 82 -8.31 -4.25 3.74
C ARG A 82 -8.60 -4.94 2.39
N ILE A 83 -7.63 -5.69 1.87
CA ILE A 83 -7.81 -6.49 0.64
C ILE A 83 -8.84 -7.59 0.89
N TYR A 84 -8.81 -8.24 2.05
CA TYR A 84 -9.79 -9.25 2.41
C TYR A 84 -11.22 -8.70 2.45
N ILE A 85 -11.44 -7.54 3.09
CA ILE A 85 -12.76 -6.88 3.09
C ILE A 85 -13.22 -6.56 1.67
N LEU A 86 -12.34 -6.00 0.84
CA LEU A 86 -12.66 -5.68 -0.56
C LEU A 86 -13.04 -6.94 -1.36
N LEU A 87 -12.33 -8.06 -1.11
CA LEU A 87 -12.62 -9.32 -1.75
C LEU A 87 -14.00 -9.87 -1.35
N GLU A 88 -14.37 -9.73 -0.08
CA GLU A 88 -15.68 -10.15 0.42
C GLU A 88 -16.81 -9.32 -0.18
N GLU A 89 -16.64 -8.00 -0.28
CA GLU A 89 -17.59 -7.10 -0.92
C GLU A 89 -17.77 -7.46 -2.42
N LEU A 90 -16.67 -7.71 -3.13
CA LEU A 90 -16.69 -8.14 -4.53
C LEU A 90 -17.39 -9.50 -4.69
N ARG A 91 -17.19 -10.45 -3.77
CA ARG A 91 -17.92 -11.73 -3.78
C ARG A 91 -19.41 -11.53 -3.62
N GLY A 92 -19.83 -10.66 -2.71
CA GLY A 92 -21.24 -10.32 -2.50
C GLY A 92 -21.88 -9.72 -3.77
N GLN A 93 -21.21 -8.74 -4.38
CA GLN A 93 -21.68 -8.13 -5.63
C GLN A 93 -21.77 -9.15 -6.78
N LEU A 94 -20.79 -10.04 -6.89
CA LEU A 94 -20.80 -11.10 -7.91
C LEU A 94 -21.94 -12.09 -7.71
N ALA A 95 -22.25 -12.46 -6.46
CA ALA A 95 -23.36 -13.36 -6.16
C ALA A 95 -24.71 -12.77 -6.58
N VAL A 96 -24.93 -11.48 -6.34
CA VAL A 96 -26.13 -10.76 -6.82
C VAL A 96 -26.21 -10.78 -8.34
N VAL A 97 -25.12 -10.41 -9.02
CA VAL A 97 -25.07 -10.40 -10.49
C VAL A 97 -25.35 -11.78 -11.09
N VAL A 98 -24.78 -12.84 -10.52
CA VAL A 98 -25.02 -14.22 -10.99
C VAL A 98 -26.47 -14.65 -10.73
N SER A 99 -27.04 -14.27 -9.59
CA SER A 99 -28.45 -14.56 -9.26
C SER A 99 -29.41 -13.86 -10.23
N ASP A 100 -29.18 -12.57 -10.52
CA ASP A 100 -30.01 -11.81 -11.45
C ASP A 100 -29.98 -12.41 -12.86
N ILE A 101 -28.79 -12.81 -13.33
CA ILE A 101 -28.61 -13.49 -14.63
C ILE A 101 -29.36 -14.83 -14.65
N ALA A 102 -29.31 -15.60 -13.56
CA ALA A 102 -29.99 -16.90 -13.47
C ALA A 102 -31.51 -16.73 -13.57
N ILE A 103 -32.09 -15.79 -12.82
CA ILE A 103 -33.53 -15.49 -12.84
C ILE A 103 -33.98 -15.01 -14.22
N GLU A 104 -33.23 -14.10 -14.85
CA GLU A 104 -33.56 -13.61 -16.21
C GLU A 104 -33.49 -14.73 -17.26
N SER A 105 -32.56 -15.68 -17.10
CA SER A 105 -32.38 -16.81 -18.01
C SER A 105 -33.52 -17.84 -17.93
N GLU A 106 -34.12 -18.01 -16.75
CA GLU A 106 -35.27 -18.91 -16.56
C GLU A 106 -36.56 -18.27 -17.09
N GLY A 107 -36.78 -16.96 -16.85
CA GLY A 107 -37.97 -16.25 -17.35
C GLY A 107 -38.05 -16.07 -18.88
N LYS A 108 -36.98 -16.36 -19.62
CA LYS A 108 -36.93 -16.32 -21.11
C LYS A 108 -37.24 -17.67 -21.77
N LYS A 109 -37.50 -18.74 -21.01
CA LYS A 109 -37.76 -20.09 -21.53
C LYS A 109 -39.26 -20.47 -21.66
N ASP A 110 -40.16 -19.58 -21.26
CA ASP A 110 -41.62 -19.69 -21.47
C ASP A 110 -42.10 -18.71 -22.55
#